data_AF-A0A9P6CWI9-F1
#
_entry.id   AF-A0A9P6CWI9-F1
#
_cell.length_a   1.000
_cell.length_b   1.000
_cell.length_c   1.000
_cell.angle_alpha   90.00
_cell.angle_beta   90.00
_cell.angle_gamma   90.00
#
_symmetry.space_group_name_H-M   'P 1'
#
loop_
_entity.id
_entity.type
_entity.pdbx_description
1 polymer ?
#
loop_
_entity_poly.entity_id
_entity_poly.type
_entity_poly.pdbx_seq_one_letter_code
_entity_poly.pdbx_strand_id
1 'polypeptide(L)'
;GFFYQGEAFLALSTQQNFTTPFYALFNPTTTDHITLMSADGSVPSMAGFTNQGNIGYAYDSPVCGSVQLLGAFKQVAGSHYYTTDPVVHSDLISRGTWINSDSGAFVLPLPFVWYVSFIFFYVCHSMGYLRLEFVYCP
;
A
#
# COMPACT_ATOMS: atom_id res chain seq x y z
N GLY A 1 -13.88 16.18 -7.10
CA GLY A 1 -13.96 16.04 -5.63
C GLY A 1 -13.19 14.81 -5.25
N PHE A 2 -12.41 14.86 -4.18
CA PHE A 2 -11.65 13.70 -3.70
C PHE A 2 -12.60 12.64 -3.16
N PHE A 3 -12.42 11.38 -3.54
CA PHE A 3 -13.13 10.25 -2.97
C PHE A 3 -12.17 9.50 -2.04
N TYR A 4 -12.67 9.17 -0.86
CA TYR A 4 -11.96 8.41 0.15
C TYR A 4 -11.83 6.95 -0.33
N GLN A 5 -10.61 6.39 -0.42
CA GLN A 5 -10.41 4.98 -0.79
C GLN A 5 -10.74 4.02 0.36
N GLY A 6 -10.90 4.53 1.58
CA GLY A 6 -10.91 3.68 2.76
C GLY A 6 -9.50 3.28 3.19
N GLU A 7 -9.46 2.43 4.21
CA GLU A 7 -8.26 1.69 4.56
C GLU A 7 -7.96 0.65 3.46
N ALA A 8 -6.70 0.50 3.07
CA ALA A 8 -6.32 -0.45 2.02
C ALA A 8 -5.59 -1.70 2.55
N PHE A 9 -4.79 -1.56 3.60
CA PHE A 9 -3.96 -2.63 4.17
C PHE A 9 -3.44 -2.28 5.57
N LEU A 10 -2.80 -3.27 6.21
CA LEU A 10 -2.05 -3.11 7.46
C LEU A 10 -0.54 -3.09 7.16
N ALA A 11 0.15 -2.05 7.63
CA ALA A 11 1.61 -2.01 7.68
C ALA A 11 2.10 -2.25 9.11
N LEU A 12 3.32 -2.79 9.25
CA LEU A 12 3.94 -2.95 10.56
C LEU A 12 4.40 -1.59 11.08
N SER A 13 4.18 -1.29 12.36
CA SER A 13 4.59 -0.01 12.96
C SER A 13 6.08 0.05 13.31
N THR A 14 6.75 -1.09 13.40
CA THR A 14 8.17 -1.22 13.73
C THR A 14 8.86 -2.15 12.74
N GLN A 15 10.14 -1.90 12.51
CA GLN A 15 10.94 -2.76 11.64
C GLN A 15 11.05 -4.16 12.23
N GLN A 16 10.71 -5.16 11.44
CA GLN A 16 10.88 -6.58 11.74
C GLN A 16 11.85 -7.22 10.75
N ASN A 17 12.25 -8.45 11.02
CA ASN A 17 13.09 -9.20 10.08
C ASN A 17 12.35 -9.36 8.74
N PHE A 18 13.08 -9.20 7.63
CA PHE A 18 12.55 -9.25 6.26
C PHE A 18 11.52 -8.16 5.91
N THR A 19 11.55 -7.04 6.64
CA THR A 19 10.73 -5.87 6.32
C THR A 19 11.59 -4.66 6.00
N THR A 20 11.11 -3.89 5.04
CA THR A 20 11.75 -2.71 4.51
C THR A 20 10.89 -1.48 4.80
N PRO A 21 11.50 -0.32 5.12
CA PRO A 21 10.77 0.92 5.29
C PRO A 21 9.93 1.25 4.06
N PHE A 22 8.67 1.60 4.29
CA PHE A 22 7.69 1.93 3.26
C PHE A 22 7.27 3.39 3.43
N TYR A 23 7.32 4.15 2.35
CA TYR A 23 7.17 5.61 2.39
C TYR A 23 5.97 6.07 1.57
N ALA A 24 5.28 7.10 2.06
CA ALA A 24 4.37 7.90 1.24
C ALA A 24 5.12 9.09 0.65
N LEU A 25 4.87 9.37 -0.63
CA LEU A 25 5.36 10.57 -1.29
C LEU A 25 4.19 11.32 -1.94
N PHE A 26 4.32 12.64 -2.04
CA PHE A 26 3.29 13.53 -2.55
C PHE A 26 3.83 14.41 -3.69
N ASN A 27 3.07 14.49 -4.79
CA ASN A 27 3.35 15.44 -5.86
C ASN A 27 2.45 16.67 -5.71
N PRO A 28 2.98 17.85 -5.37
CA PRO A 28 2.16 19.05 -5.16
C PRO A 28 1.55 19.61 -6.45
N THR A 29 2.08 19.27 -7.62
CA THR A 29 1.58 19.73 -8.91
C THR A 29 0.35 18.95 -9.36
N THR A 30 0.38 17.62 -9.20
CA THR A 30 -0.73 16.73 -9.59
C THR A 30 -1.65 16.39 -8.42
N THR A 31 -1.27 16.77 -7.19
CA THR A 31 -1.91 16.38 -5.93
C THR A 31 -1.97 14.86 -5.69
N ASP A 32 -1.04 14.13 -6.31
CA ASP A 32 -0.99 12.67 -6.29
C ASP A 32 -0.21 12.14 -5.08
N HIS A 33 -0.62 10.98 -4.58
CA HIS A 33 0.08 10.26 -3.51
C HIS A 33 0.54 8.90 -4.03
N ILE A 34 1.82 8.61 -3.84
CA ILE A 34 2.40 7.31 -4.17
C ILE A 34 3.01 6.66 -2.94
N THR A 35 3.18 5.35 -3.04
CA THR A 35 3.90 4.58 -2.03
C THR A 35 5.12 3.90 -2.65
N LEU A 36 6.25 3.94 -1.93
CA LEU A 36 7.52 3.41 -2.39
C LEU A 36 8.25 2.68 -1.26
N MET A 37 8.73 1.48 -1.58
CA MET A 37 9.66 0.73 -0.73
C MET A 37 11.04 1.38 -0.80
N SER A 38 11.72 1.43 0.33
CA SER A 38 13.13 1.82 0.37
C SER A 38 14.00 0.76 -0.32
N ALA A 39 15.00 1.16 -1.10
CA ALA A 39 15.91 0.20 -1.73
C ALA A 39 17.05 -0.25 -0.77
N ASP A 40 17.45 0.61 0.15
CA ASP A 40 18.64 0.46 1.01
C ASP A 40 18.37 0.82 2.48
N GLY A 41 17.11 0.99 2.86
CA GLY A 41 16.68 1.49 4.17
C GLY A 41 16.63 3.01 4.28
N SER A 42 17.09 3.77 3.27
CA SER A 42 16.99 5.23 3.24
C SER A 42 15.65 5.72 2.64
N VAL A 43 15.37 7.01 2.77
CA VAL A 43 14.18 7.63 2.18
C VAL A 43 14.28 7.57 0.64
N PRO A 44 13.33 6.95 -0.06
CA PRO A 44 13.33 6.94 -1.53
C PRO A 44 13.08 8.34 -2.09
N SER A 45 13.68 8.63 -3.25
CA SER A 45 13.47 9.88 -3.97
C SER A 45 12.87 9.61 -5.34
N MET A 46 11.92 10.45 -5.75
CA MET A 46 11.31 10.40 -7.07
C MET A 46 11.08 11.82 -7.57
N ALA A 47 11.44 12.07 -8.84
CA ALA A 47 11.33 13.40 -9.44
C ALA A 47 9.88 13.92 -9.38
N GLY A 48 9.71 15.14 -8.87
CA GLY A 48 8.38 15.76 -8.72
C GLY A 48 7.61 15.34 -7.45
N PHE A 49 8.15 14.42 -6.66
CA PHE A 49 7.52 13.95 -5.42
C PHE A 49 8.32 14.38 -4.19
N THR A 50 7.60 14.79 -3.15
CA THR A 50 8.14 15.13 -1.83
C THR A 50 7.83 14.02 -0.83
N ASN A 51 8.80 13.66 0.02
CA ASN A 51 8.60 12.67 1.06
C ASN A 51 7.57 13.15 2.09
N GLN A 52 6.55 12.35 2.36
CA GLN A 52 5.54 12.60 3.41
C GLN A 52 5.84 11.82 4.71
N GLY A 53 6.80 10.90 4.67
CA GLY A 53 7.26 10.14 5.83
C GLY A 53 7.17 8.64 5.63
N ASN A 54 7.76 7.92 6.58
CA ASN A 54 7.62 6.48 6.70
C ASN A 54 6.19 6.17 7.17
N ILE A 55 5.46 5.38 6.37
CA ILE A 55 4.07 4.98 6.65
C ILE A 55 3.99 3.58 7.31
N GLY A 56 5.11 2.87 7.38
CA GLY A 56 5.28 1.60 8.07
C GLY A 56 6.37 0.75 7.45
N TYR A 57 6.36 -0.53 7.79
CA TYR A 57 7.27 -1.51 7.23
C TYR A 57 6.45 -2.58 6.50
N ALA A 58 6.91 -2.98 5.32
CA ALA A 58 6.29 -4.00 4.48
C ALA A 58 7.32 -5.07 4.10
N TYR A 59 6.85 -6.25 3.69
CA TYR A 59 7.72 -7.35 3.31
C TYR A 59 8.20 -7.20 1.85
N ASP A 60 9.46 -7.51 1.61
CA ASP A 60 10.06 -7.51 0.25
C ASP A 60 9.67 -8.75 -0.58
N SER A 61 9.11 -9.76 0.08
CA SER A 61 8.73 -11.03 -0.52
C SER A 61 7.48 -11.60 0.16
N PRO A 62 6.75 -12.53 -0.49
CA PRO A 62 5.59 -13.16 0.12
C PRO A 62 5.97 -13.90 1.40
N VAL A 63 5.22 -13.68 2.47
CA VAL A 63 5.30 -14.41 3.73
C VAL A 63 3.91 -14.95 4.09
N CYS A 64 3.82 -15.84 5.07
CA CYS A 64 2.53 -16.39 5.48
C CYS A 64 1.55 -15.28 5.88
N GLY A 65 0.42 -15.21 5.17
CA GLY A 65 -0.63 -14.23 5.43
C GLY A 65 -0.43 -12.86 4.78
N SER A 66 0.70 -12.60 4.11
CA SER A 66 0.86 -11.37 3.31
C SER A 66 0.32 -11.55 1.89
N VAL A 67 -0.10 -10.44 1.31
CA VAL A 67 -0.56 -10.32 -0.08
C VAL A 67 0.14 -9.15 -0.74
N GLN A 68 0.26 -9.19 -2.07
CA GLN A 68 0.87 -8.08 -2.81
C GLN A 68 -0.02 -6.83 -2.70
N LEU A 69 0.59 -5.68 -2.46
CA LEU A 69 -0.06 -4.38 -2.62
C LEU A 69 -0.05 -4.02 -4.11
N LEU A 70 -1.23 -4.05 -4.72
CA LEU A 70 -1.43 -3.77 -6.13
C LEU A 70 -1.71 -2.28 -6.33
N GLY A 71 -1.00 -1.67 -7.25
CA GLY A 71 -1.09 -0.25 -7.60
C GLY A 71 -1.60 -0.07 -9.03
N ALA A 72 -2.55 0.84 -9.21
CA ALA A 72 -3.03 1.25 -10.53
C ALA A 72 -2.92 2.77 -10.66
N PHE A 73 -2.34 3.24 -11.76
CA PHE A 73 -2.16 4.67 -12.04
C PHE A 73 -3.04 5.12 -13.20
N LYS A 74 -3.81 6.20 -12.98
CA LYS A 74 -4.60 6.86 -14.02
C LYS A 74 -3.88 8.10 -14.52
N GLN A 75 -3.21 8.01 -15.66
CA GLN A 75 -2.39 9.10 -16.23
C GLN A 75 -3.15 10.41 -16.41
N VAL A 76 -4.39 10.36 -16.92
CA VAL A 76 -5.20 11.55 -17.20
C VAL A 76 -5.58 12.29 -15.91
N ALA A 77 -5.85 11.56 -14.83
CA ALA A 77 -6.22 12.14 -13.55
C ALA A 77 -5.00 12.43 -12.66
N GLY A 78 -3.85 11.84 -12.96
CA GLY A 78 -2.65 11.91 -12.12
C GLY A 78 -2.91 11.35 -10.72
N SER A 79 -3.51 10.16 -10.62
CA SER A 79 -3.88 9.57 -9.34
C SER A 79 -3.57 8.07 -9.27
N HIS A 80 -3.04 7.62 -8.14
CA HIS A 80 -2.82 6.22 -7.83
C HIS A 80 -3.96 5.63 -6.97
N TYR A 81 -4.29 4.38 -7.28
CA TYR A 81 -5.20 3.54 -6.52
C TYR A 81 -4.43 2.32 -5.99
N TYR A 82 -4.57 2.02 -4.70
CA TYR A 82 -3.86 0.90 -4.06
C TYR A 82 -4.87 -0.07 -3.45
N THR A 83 -4.70 -1.36 -3.72
CA THR A 83 -5.59 -2.41 -3.21
C THR A 83 -4.86 -3.72 -2.98
N THR A 84 -5.41 -4.54 -2.10
CA THR A 84 -4.99 -5.94 -1.92
C THR A 84 -5.92 -6.91 -2.64
N ASP A 85 -6.98 -6.41 -3.28
CA ASP A 85 -7.95 -7.21 -4.05
C ASP A 85 -7.56 -7.26 -5.54
N PRO A 86 -7.14 -8.43 -6.06
CA PRO A 86 -6.78 -8.59 -7.47
C PRO A 86 -7.96 -8.41 -8.43
N VAL A 87 -9.20 -8.60 -7.98
CA VAL A 87 -10.40 -8.37 -8.82
C VAL A 87 -10.59 -6.89 -9.06
N VAL A 88 -10.46 -6.06 -8.03
CA VAL A 88 -10.53 -4.59 -8.18
C VAL A 88 -9.41 -4.07 -9.07
N HIS A 89 -8.18 -4.53 -8.84
CA HIS A 89 -7.03 -4.12 -9.64
C HIS A 89 -7.20 -4.50 -11.12
N SER A 90 -7.53 -5.76 -11.41
CA SER A 90 -7.72 -6.21 -12.79
C SER A 90 -8.88 -5.50 -13.49
N ASP A 91 -9.97 -5.17 -12.79
CA ASP A 91 -11.06 -4.35 -13.35
C ASP A 91 -10.56 -2.95 -13.75
N LEU A 92 -9.76 -2.28 -12.90
CA LEU A 92 -9.16 -0.98 -13.24
C LEU A 92 -8.29 -1.05 -14.49
N ILE A 93 -7.40 -2.03 -14.55
CA ILE A 93 -6.50 -2.22 -15.70
C ILE A 93 -7.29 -2.55 -16.98
N SER A 94 -8.34 -3.38 -16.89
CA SER A 94 -9.14 -3.78 -18.05
C SER A 94 -9.88 -2.61 -18.73
N ARG A 95 -10.13 -1.51 -18.00
CA ARG A 95 -10.75 -0.29 -18.54
C ARG A 95 -9.85 0.48 -19.50
N GLY A 96 -8.57 0.11 -19.64
CA GLY A 96 -7.62 0.71 -20.59
C GLY A 96 -7.19 2.15 -20.30
N THR A 97 -7.71 2.75 -19.22
CA THR A 97 -7.37 4.12 -18.77
C THR A 97 -6.44 4.13 -17.55
N TRP A 98 -6.18 2.95 -16.98
CA TRP A 98 -5.28 2.73 -15.86
C TRP A 98 -4.12 1.82 -16.30
N ILE A 99 -2.95 2.05 -15.74
CA ILE A 99 -1.76 1.22 -15.95
C ILE A 99 -1.24 0.66 -14.63
N ASN A 100 -0.56 -0.49 -14.68
CA ASN A 100 0.07 -1.08 -13.49
C ASN A 100 1.13 -0.15 -12.90
N SER A 101 1.09 0.00 -11.59
CA SER A 101 2.00 0.83 -10.79
C SER A 101 2.19 0.21 -9.41
N ASP A 102 2.37 -1.12 -9.37
CA ASP A 102 2.56 -1.86 -8.13
C ASP A 102 3.86 -1.42 -7.44
N SER A 103 3.83 -1.29 -6.11
CA SER A 103 5.00 -0.89 -5.32
C SER A 103 5.98 -2.03 -5.05
N GLY A 104 5.62 -3.27 -5.38
CA GLY A 104 6.36 -4.48 -5.03
C GLY A 104 6.26 -4.88 -3.56
N ALA A 105 5.52 -4.12 -2.74
CA ALA A 105 5.34 -4.40 -1.33
C ALA A 105 4.39 -5.57 -1.10
N PHE A 106 4.72 -6.41 -0.11
CA PHE A 106 3.80 -7.40 0.45
C PHE A 106 3.33 -6.93 1.83
N VAL A 107 2.02 -6.83 1.99
CA VAL A 107 1.35 -6.24 3.16
C VAL A 107 0.36 -7.24 3.75
N LEU A 108 -0.08 -7.00 4.99
CA LEU A 108 -1.17 -7.80 5.56
C LEU A 108 -2.51 -7.20 5.09
N PRO A 109 -3.41 -8.01 4.52
CA PRO A 109 -4.73 -7.52 4.13
C PRO A 109 -5.51 -7.10 5.38
N LEU A 110 -6.45 -6.18 5.20
CA LEU A 110 -7.39 -5.86 6.28
C LEU A 110 -8.19 -7.13 6.63
N PRO A 111 -8.40 -7.42 7.92
CA PRO A 111 -9.26 -8.53 8.30
C PRO A 111 -10.67 -8.25 7.75
N PHE A 112 -11.20 -9.17 6.95
CA PHE A 112 -12.59 -9.12 6.53
C PHE A 112 -13.46 -9.08 7.78
N VAL A 113 -14.23 -8.02 7.96
CA VAL A 113 -15.18 -7.85 9.06
C VAL A 113 -16.42 -8.72 8.84
N TRP A 114 -16.23 -10.05 8.83
CA TRP A 114 -17.28 -11.01 9.12
C TRP A 114 -16.71 -12.07 10.06
N TYR A 115 -17.20 -12.06 11.31
CA TYR A 115 -16.83 -12.96 12.39
C TYR A 115 -16.59 -14.42 11.95
N VAL A 116 -15.36 -14.90 12.08
CA VAL A 116 -15.09 -16.26 12.58
C VAL A 116 -13.76 -16.27 13.34
N SER A 117 -13.83 -16.49 14.64
CA SER A 117 -12.69 -16.92 15.43
C SER A 117 -12.20 -18.27 14.89
N PHE A 118 -11.19 -18.25 14.03
CA PHE A 118 -10.34 -19.41 13.79
C PHE A 118 -8.88 -18.94 13.76
N ILE A 119 -8.25 -19.06 14.93
CA ILE A 119 -6.90 -19.64 15.04
C ILE A 119 -5.85 -18.93 14.14
N PHE A 120 -5.48 -17.70 14.49
CA PHE A 120 -4.06 -17.34 14.46
C PHE A 120 -3.40 -18.05 15.65
N PHE A 121 -3.17 -19.37 15.56
CA PHE A 121 -2.36 -20.04 16.59
C PHE A 121 -0.91 -19.62 16.37
N TYR A 122 -0.42 -18.81 17.32
CA TYR A 122 0.94 -18.83 17.88
C TYR A 122 2.09 -18.78 16.84
N VAL A 123 2.79 -17.67 16.60
CA VAL A 123 3.38 -16.70 17.52
C VAL A 123 3.62 -15.40 16.73
N CYS A 124 2.91 -14.33 17.03
CA CYS A 124 3.41 -12.99 16.70
C CYS A 124 3.01 -12.06 17.84
N HIS A 125 3.92 -11.96 18.81
CA HIS A 125 3.76 -11.21 20.05
C HIS A 125 3.46 -9.74 19.74
N SER A 126 2.33 -9.22 20.21
CA SER A 126 2.06 -7.77 20.40
C SER A 126 2.65 -6.82 19.32
N MET A 127 2.43 -7.08 18.03
CA MET A 127 2.88 -6.15 16.98
C MET A 127 1.81 -5.07 16.76
N GLY A 128 2.18 -3.82 17.00
CA GLY A 128 1.35 -2.68 16.61
C GLY A 128 1.25 -2.61 15.08
N TYR A 129 0.05 -2.45 14.56
CA TYR A 129 -0.20 -2.25 13.13
C TYR A 129 -0.73 -0.85 12.90
N LEU A 130 -0.35 -0.25 11.76
CA LEU A 130 -0.93 1.00 11.28
C LEU A 130 -1.94 0.64 10.18
N ARG A 131 -3.15 1.20 10.29
CA ARG A 131 -4.14 1.22 9.21
C ARG A 131 -3.81 2.39 8.30
N LEU A 132 -3.57 2.10 7.02
CA LEU A 132 -3.21 3.13 6.05
C LEU A 132 -4.38 3.42 5.13
N GLU A 133 -4.68 4.71 5.04
CA GLU A 133 -5.82 5.29 4.32
C GLU A 133 -5.31 6.03 3.09
N PHE A 134 -5.99 5.86 1.95
CA PHE A 134 -5.66 6.58 0.72
C PHE A 134 -6.81 7.46 0.24
N VAL A 135 -6.47 8.54 -0.45
CA VAL A 135 -7.41 9.48 -1.06
C VAL A 135 -7.14 9.46 -2.57
N TYR A 136 -8.18 9.29 -3.41
CA TYR A 136 -8.05 9.33 -4.88
C TYR A 136 -9.00 10.32 -5.54
N CYS A 137 -8.71 10.65 -6.79
CA CYS A 137 -9.57 11.46 -7.66
C CYS A 137 -10.03 10.62 -8.87
N PRO A 138 -11.33 10.55 -9.19
CA PRO A 138 -11.86 9.75 -10.30
C PRO A 138 -11.57 10.33 -11.67
#